data_AF-A0A532D6J6-F1
#
_entry.id   AF-A0A532D6J6-F1
#
_cell.length_a   1.000
_cell.length_b   1.000
_cell.length_c   1.000
_cell.angle_alpha   90.00
_cell.angle_beta   90.00
_cell.angle_gamma   90.00
#
_symmetry.space_group_name_H-M   'P 1'
#
loop_
_entity.id
_entity.type
_entity.pdbx_description
1 polymer ?
#
loop_
_entity_poly.entity_id
_entity_poly.type
_entity_poly.pdbx_seq_one_letter_code
_entity_poly.pdbx_strand_id
1 'polypeptide(L)'
;MGTFARRALASAVFWGIMAGFSSLALSGRQEETSESVKNMFALLEVYTSRPFLPSSAMPDHLWMETGKGRVVFLHFDKPVADPSARVIFAGDGISGRFCAEDQPEGGTTGFVHFHRAQTPHLEISHGGRAGEEGYWLRHVAVAEFDMMDTHFTMGTAMNFMPTIPPRCGAS
;
A
#
# COMPACT_ATOMS: atom_id res chain seq x y z
N MET A 1 -55.73 -43.54 -14.45
CA MET A 1 -56.53 -43.12 -15.63
C MET A 1 -57.61 -42.15 -15.16
N GLY A 2 -57.79 -41.05 -15.89
CA GLY A 2 -59.10 -40.38 -15.99
C GLY A 2 -59.39 -39.30 -14.96
N THR A 3 -59.08 -38.06 -15.36
CA THR A 3 -59.39 -36.77 -14.76
C THR A 3 -60.82 -36.26 -15.05
N PHE A 4 -61.20 -35.20 -14.32
CA PHE A 4 -62.24 -34.17 -14.54
C PHE A 4 -63.70 -34.51 -14.17
N ALA A 5 -64.53 -33.61 -13.62
CA ALA A 5 -64.44 -32.45 -12.71
C ALA A 5 -65.80 -31.72 -12.75
N ARG A 6 -65.98 -30.75 -11.83
CA ARG A 6 -66.92 -29.60 -11.86
C ARG A 6 -68.36 -29.95 -11.44
N ARG A 7 -69.09 -29.18 -10.63
CA ARG A 7 -68.98 -27.82 -10.07
C ARG A 7 -70.15 -27.67 -9.06
N ALA A 8 -70.00 -26.88 -8.00
CA ALA A 8 -71.01 -25.90 -7.57
C ALA A 8 -70.45 -25.02 -6.43
N LEU A 9 -70.66 -23.72 -6.57
CA LEU A 9 -70.33 -22.67 -5.61
C LEU A 9 -71.35 -22.63 -4.46
N ALA A 10 -70.93 -22.16 -3.28
CA ALA A 10 -71.73 -21.22 -2.51
C ALA A 10 -70.82 -20.42 -1.55
N SER A 11 -70.87 -19.10 -1.70
CA SER A 11 -70.27 -18.11 -0.81
C SER A 11 -70.99 -18.07 0.54
N ALA A 12 -70.24 -17.88 1.63
CA ALA A 12 -70.73 -17.21 2.81
C ALA A 12 -69.62 -16.37 3.43
N VAL A 13 -69.86 -15.06 3.41
CA VAL A 13 -69.10 -14.01 4.07
C VAL A 13 -69.27 -14.15 5.58
N PHE A 14 -68.21 -14.05 6.38
CA PHE A 14 -68.29 -13.34 7.65
C PHE A 14 -66.92 -12.77 8.04
N TRP A 15 -66.96 -11.47 8.32
CA TRP A 15 -65.89 -10.62 8.84
C TRP A 15 -65.35 -11.11 10.18
N GLY A 16 -64.06 -10.87 10.43
CA GLY A 16 -63.66 -10.43 11.76
C GLY A 16 -62.29 -10.88 12.25
N ILE A 17 -61.42 -9.89 12.38
CA ILE A 17 -60.49 -9.67 13.50
C ILE A 17 -59.08 -10.26 13.36
N MET A 18 -58.22 -9.35 12.90
CA MET A 18 -56.89 -9.00 13.41
C MET A 18 -55.74 -9.98 13.28
N ALA A 19 -54.84 -9.58 12.38
CA ALA A 19 -53.47 -10.00 12.25
C ALA A 19 -52.73 -10.03 13.60
N GLY A 20 -52.20 -11.20 13.92
CA GLY A 20 -51.12 -11.41 14.87
C GLY A 20 -50.00 -12.18 14.19
N PHE A 21 -49.44 -11.65 13.10
CA PHE A 21 -48.15 -12.14 12.60
C PHE A 21 -47.07 -11.50 13.46
N SER A 22 -46.56 -12.27 14.43
CA SER A 22 -45.28 -11.99 15.06
C SER A 22 -44.20 -12.04 13.98
N SER A 23 -43.92 -10.90 13.36
CA SER A 23 -42.66 -10.69 12.66
C SER A 23 -41.56 -10.76 13.72
N LEU A 24 -40.82 -11.87 13.72
CA LEU A 24 -39.44 -11.88 14.18
C LEU A 24 -38.73 -10.78 13.39
N ALA A 25 -38.66 -9.59 13.98
CA ALA A 25 -37.77 -8.55 13.53
C ALA A 25 -36.36 -9.11 13.68
N LEU A 26 -35.80 -9.60 12.57
CA LEU A 26 -34.37 -9.66 12.37
C LEU A 26 -33.89 -8.24 12.67
N SER A 27 -33.32 -8.05 13.85
CA SER A 27 -32.60 -6.84 14.22
C SER A 27 -31.56 -6.61 13.13
N GLY A 28 -31.90 -5.75 12.18
CA GLY A 28 -30.97 -5.22 11.22
C GLY A 28 -29.87 -4.54 12.00
N ARG A 29 -28.75 -5.25 12.18
CA ARG A 29 -27.48 -4.60 12.44
C ARG A 29 -27.20 -3.80 11.19
N GLN A 30 -27.60 -2.52 11.19
CA GLN A 30 -26.94 -1.58 10.29
C GLN A 30 -25.47 -1.69 10.61
N GLU A 31 -24.74 -2.29 9.68
CA GLU A 31 -23.29 -2.28 9.65
C GLU A 31 -22.90 -0.84 9.35
N GLU A 32 -22.89 -0.03 10.41
CA GLU A 32 -22.32 1.30 10.37
C GLU A 32 -20.83 1.09 10.15
N THR A 33 -20.41 1.12 8.89
CA THR A 33 -19.01 1.07 8.51
C THR A 33 -18.31 2.18 9.28
N SER A 34 -17.41 1.77 10.19
CA SER A 34 -16.75 2.70 11.08
C SER A 34 -16.09 3.80 10.26
N GLU A 35 -15.94 4.98 10.83
CA GLU A 35 -15.24 6.08 10.18
C GLU A 35 -13.85 5.65 9.69
N SER A 36 -13.20 4.71 10.40
CA SER A 36 -11.96 4.05 9.98
C SER A 36 -12.10 3.26 8.67
N VAL A 37 -13.20 2.55 8.45
CA VAL A 37 -13.48 1.83 7.19
C VAL A 37 -13.77 2.82 6.06
N LYS A 38 -14.48 3.92 6.32
CA LYS A 38 -14.72 4.99 5.33
C LYS A 38 -13.41 5.68 4.93
N ASN A 39 -12.55 5.98 5.91
CA ASN A 39 -11.23 6.57 5.68
C ASN A 39 -10.30 5.60 4.93
N MET A 40 -10.43 4.28 5.17
CA MET A 40 -9.73 3.25 4.40
C MET A 40 -10.17 3.21 2.94
N PHE A 41 -11.47 3.37 2.65
CA PHE A 41 -11.94 3.47 1.26
C PHE A 41 -11.50 4.76 0.57
N ALA A 42 -11.45 5.90 1.29
CA ALA A 42 -10.89 7.13 0.76
C ALA A 42 -9.39 7.00 0.43
N LEU A 43 -8.64 6.22 1.22
CA LEU A 43 -7.26 5.86 0.87
C LEU A 43 -7.19 5.07 -0.44
N LEU A 44 -8.10 4.11 -0.68
CA LEU A 44 -8.13 3.32 -1.92
C LEU A 44 -8.43 4.15 -3.18
N GLU A 45 -9.14 5.27 -3.05
CA GLU A 45 -9.42 6.17 -4.19
C GLU A 45 -8.21 7.03 -4.58
N VAL A 46 -7.32 7.33 -3.62
CA VAL A 46 -6.12 8.16 -3.85
C VAL A 46 -4.90 7.30 -4.16
N TYR A 47 -4.83 6.10 -3.57
CA TYR A 47 -3.76 5.15 -3.82
C TYR A 47 -4.10 4.30 -5.04
N THR A 48 -3.59 4.71 -6.21
CA THR A 48 -3.46 3.80 -7.35
C THR A 48 -2.32 2.81 -7.07
N SER A 49 -2.46 1.96 -6.04
CA SER A 49 -1.46 0.97 -5.62
C SER A 49 -1.28 -0.07 -6.72
N ARG A 50 -0.53 0.29 -7.75
CA ARG A 50 -0.04 -0.63 -8.76
C ARG A 50 1.29 -1.15 -8.25
N PRO A 51 1.33 -2.36 -7.68
CA PRO A 51 2.59 -2.93 -7.28
C PRO A 51 3.46 -3.08 -8.53
N PHE A 52 4.70 -2.67 -8.42
CA PHE A 52 5.70 -2.96 -9.42
C PHE A 52 6.96 -3.44 -8.72
N LEU A 53 7.70 -4.30 -9.40
CA LEU A 53 9.05 -4.62 -9.01
C LEU A 53 9.94 -3.63 -9.76
N PRO A 54 10.60 -2.68 -9.08
CA PRO A 54 11.48 -1.72 -9.75
C PRO A 54 12.59 -2.42 -10.53
N SER A 55 12.95 -3.64 -10.11
CA SER A 55 13.75 -4.58 -10.88
C SER A 55 13.56 -6.00 -10.33
N SER A 56 13.75 -7.03 -11.17
CA SER A 56 13.96 -8.41 -10.70
C SER A 56 15.18 -8.56 -9.79
N ALA A 57 16.02 -7.52 -9.72
CA ALA A 57 17.21 -7.45 -8.90
C ALA A 57 16.94 -7.03 -7.42
N MET A 58 15.73 -6.59 -7.06
CA MET A 58 15.31 -6.32 -5.68
C MET A 58 14.21 -7.29 -5.22
N PRO A 59 14.51 -8.59 -5.06
CA PRO A 59 13.49 -9.61 -4.76
C PRO A 59 12.87 -9.48 -3.36
N ASP A 60 13.53 -8.71 -2.48
CA ASP A 60 13.18 -8.39 -1.09
C ASP A 60 12.44 -7.04 -0.95
N HIS A 61 12.07 -6.39 -2.05
CA HIS A 61 11.32 -5.14 -2.03
C HIS A 61 9.96 -5.27 -2.73
N LEU A 62 8.96 -4.60 -2.16
CA LEU A 62 7.65 -4.39 -2.78
C LEU A 62 7.41 -2.88 -2.91
N TRP A 63 7.28 -2.37 -4.14
CA TRP A 63 7.05 -0.96 -4.40
C TRP A 63 5.65 -0.73 -4.95
N MET A 64 5.07 0.40 -4.57
CA MET A 64 3.76 0.85 -5.01
C MET A 64 3.87 2.31 -5.43
N GLU A 65 3.52 2.59 -6.68
CA GLU A 65 3.31 3.98 -7.13
C GLU A 65 2.07 4.56 -6.45
N THR A 66 2.20 5.74 -5.87
CA THR A 66 1.08 6.49 -5.28
C THR A 66 0.69 7.70 -6.12
N GLY A 67 1.30 7.85 -7.29
CA GLY A 67 1.06 8.94 -8.23
C GLY A 67 1.90 10.19 -7.96
N LYS A 68 1.98 11.07 -8.98
CA LYS A 68 2.76 12.34 -8.93
C LYS A 68 4.24 12.14 -8.54
N GLY A 69 4.84 11.05 -9.02
CA GLY A 69 6.26 10.74 -8.75
C GLY A 69 6.52 10.36 -7.30
N ARG A 70 5.53 9.77 -6.62
CA ARG A 70 5.64 9.30 -5.24
C ARG A 70 5.48 7.79 -5.21
N VAL A 71 6.31 7.16 -4.40
CA VAL A 71 6.26 5.71 -4.16
C VAL A 71 6.20 5.46 -2.65
N VAL A 72 5.58 4.34 -2.29
CA VAL A 72 5.77 3.71 -0.98
C VAL A 72 6.32 2.32 -1.21
N PHE A 73 7.14 1.84 -0.28
CA PHE A 73 7.73 0.52 -0.41
C PHE A 73 7.86 -0.19 0.94
N LEU A 74 7.91 -1.51 0.85
CA LEU A 74 8.27 -2.41 1.94
C LEU A 74 9.56 -3.11 1.56
N HIS A 75 10.50 -3.17 2.50
CA HIS A 75 11.76 -3.90 2.38
C HIS A 75 11.78 -4.98 3.46
N PHE A 76 12.02 -6.20 3.02
CA PHE A 76 11.98 -7.41 3.80
C PHE A 76 13.39 -7.92 4.10
N ASP A 77 13.56 -8.72 5.16
CA ASP A 77 14.82 -9.37 5.48
C ASP A 77 15.22 -10.49 4.50
N LYS A 78 14.28 -10.87 3.62
CA LYS A 78 14.37 -11.98 2.66
C LYS A 78 13.55 -11.63 1.42
N PRO A 79 13.69 -12.40 0.31
CA PRO A 79 12.79 -12.26 -0.82
C PRO A 79 11.31 -12.30 -0.41
N VAL A 80 10.48 -11.44 -1.01
CA VAL A 80 9.04 -11.33 -0.71
C VAL A 80 8.29 -12.65 -0.89
N ALA A 81 8.81 -13.53 -1.76
CA ALA A 81 8.24 -14.86 -1.99
C ALA A 81 8.55 -15.89 -0.88
N ASP A 82 9.46 -15.59 0.05
CA ASP A 82 9.76 -16.45 1.19
C ASP A 82 8.62 -16.34 2.22
N PRO A 83 7.96 -17.44 2.61
CA PRO A 83 6.84 -17.42 3.56
C PRO A 83 7.24 -16.98 4.98
N SER A 84 8.54 -16.93 5.28
CA SER A 84 9.10 -16.45 6.54
C SER A 84 9.65 -15.02 6.46
N ALA A 85 9.49 -14.34 5.32
CA ALA A 85 9.94 -12.97 5.15
C ALA A 85 9.22 -12.03 6.12
N ARG A 86 9.98 -11.11 6.70
CA ARG A 86 9.50 -10.09 7.63
C ARG A 86 9.83 -8.72 7.10
N VAL A 87 8.88 -7.80 7.20
CA VAL A 87 9.13 -6.39 6.91
C VAL A 87 10.11 -5.85 7.95
N ILE A 88 11.21 -5.29 7.49
CA ILE A 88 12.24 -4.65 8.34
C ILE A 88 12.28 -3.13 8.13
N PHE A 89 11.94 -2.66 6.93
CA PHE A 89 11.66 -1.26 6.67
C PHE A 89 10.32 -1.07 5.95
N ALA A 90 9.61 -0.02 6.37
CA ALA A 90 8.63 0.64 5.52
C ALA A 90 9.24 1.96 5.05
N GLY A 91 8.94 2.39 3.83
CA GLY A 91 9.53 3.61 3.32
C GLY A 91 8.69 4.30 2.26
N ASP A 92 9.12 5.50 1.93
CA ASP A 92 8.54 6.32 0.89
C ASP A 92 9.64 6.94 0.01
N GLY A 93 9.26 7.30 -1.20
CA GLY A 93 10.17 7.85 -2.18
C GLY A 93 9.57 9.00 -2.97
N ILE A 94 10.44 9.90 -3.42
CA ILE A 94 10.11 11.07 -4.22
C ILE A 94 10.97 11.04 -5.47
N SER A 95 10.34 11.08 -6.63
CA SER A 95 11.04 11.17 -7.91
C SER A 95 11.86 12.45 -7.97
N GLY A 96 13.09 12.34 -8.48
CA GLY A 96 13.96 13.48 -8.70
C GLY A 96 15.28 13.04 -9.34
N ARG A 97 16.19 14.00 -9.52
CA ARG A 97 17.52 13.70 -10.05
C ARG A 97 18.52 13.44 -8.94
N PHE A 98 19.57 12.70 -9.26
CA PHE A 98 20.73 12.51 -8.39
C PHE A 98 21.60 13.77 -8.36
N CYS A 99 21.08 14.80 -7.69
CA CYS A 99 21.67 16.11 -7.49
C CYS A 99 21.43 16.56 -6.05
N ALA A 100 22.40 17.25 -5.45
CA ALA A 100 22.28 17.76 -4.08
C ALA A 100 21.12 18.76 -3.94
N GLU A 101 20.86 19.51 -5.01
CA GLU A 101 19.78 20.49 -5.11
C GLU A 101 18.39 19.85 -5.19
N ASP A 102 18.31 18.61 -5.70
CA ASP A 102 17.06 17.86 -5.88
C ASP A 102 16.79 16.90 -4.71
N GLN A 103 17.73 16.76 -3.76
CA GLN A 103 17.54 15.96 -2.56
C GLN A 103 16.53 16.65 -1.62
N PRO A 104 15.40 16.00 -1.28
CA PRO A 104 14.36 16.60 -0.45
C PRO A 104 14.92 17.11 0.89
N GLU A 105 14.77 18.42 1.12
CA GLU A 105 15.26 19.11 2.33
C GLU A 105 16.74 18.84 2.63
N GLY A 106 17.56 18.60 1.60
CA GLY A 106 18.97 18.24 1.77
C GLY A 106 19.19 16.95 2.56
N GLY A 107 18.19 16.07 2.59
CA GLY A 107 18.24 14.77 3.28
C GLY A 107 17.89 14.82 4.76
N THR A 108 17.64 16.00 5.37
CA THR A 108 17.37 16.10 6.82
C THR A 108 16.09 15.41 7.26
N THR A 109 15.16 15.15 6.34
CA THR A 109 13.91 14.43 6.60
C THR A 109 13.97 12.94 6.35
N GLY A 110 15.16 12.39 6.07
CA GLY A 110 15.41 10.96 5.90
C GLY A 110 15.50 10.49 4.46
N PHE A 111 15.34 11.38 3.48
CA PHE A 111 15.56 11.10 2.06
C PHE A 111 17.07 11.05 1.73
N VAL A 112 17.78 10.11 2.35
CA VAL A 112 19.25 10.00 2.32
C VAL A 112 19.75 9.01 1.29
N HIS A 113 18.87 8.21 0.69
CA HIS A 113 19.22 7.06 -0.14
C HIS A 113 18.60 7.23 -1.54
N PHE A 114 19.34 6.97 -2.61
CA PHE A 114 18.85 7.20 -3.98
C PHE A 114 18.89 5.94 -4.81
N HIS A 115 17.78 5.63 -5.49
CA HIS A 115 17.71 4.59 -6.50
C HIS A 115 17.33 5.15 -7.87
N ARG A 116 18.05 4.71 -8.90
CA ARG A 116 17.76 5.07 -10.30
C ARG A 116 16.50 4.38 -10.78
N ALA A 117 15.67 5.11 -11.53
CA ALA A 117 14.37 4.61 -11.97
C ALA A 117 14.48 3.47 -13.01
N GLN A 118 15.58 3.41 -13.76
CA GLN A 118 15.76 2.48 -14.88
C GLN A 118 17.17 1.88 -14.83
N THR A 119 17.31 0.72 -14.17
CA THR A 119 18.57 -0.03 -14.21
C THR A 119 18.34 -1.53 -14.35
N PRO A 120 19.11 -2.22 -15.22
CA PRO A 120 18.99 -3.66 -15.40
C PRO A 120 19.50 -4.48 -14.21
N HIS A 121 20.26 -3.88 -13.26
CA HIS A 121 20.91 -4.59 -12.15
C HIS A 121 20.92 -3.77 -10.83
N LEU A 122 20.82 -4.46 -9.69
CA LEU A 122 20.74 -3.89 -8.32
C LEU A 122 21.96 -3.06 -7.94
N GLU A 123 23.15 -3.63 -8.13
CA GLU A 123 24.46 -3.05 -7.77
C GLU A 123 24.64 -1.63 -8.33
N ILE A 124 24.06 -1.40 -9.50
CA ILE A 124 24.19 -0.14 -10.20
C ILE A 124 23.03 0.79 -9.79
N SER A 125 21.89 0.28 -9.33
CA SER A 125 20.71 1.11 -9.03
C SER A 125 20.93 2.14 -7.92
N HIS A 126 21.87 1.89 -7.00
CA HIS A 126 22.18 2.74 -5.86
C HIS A 126 23.04 3.96 -6.25
N GLY A 127 22.57 5.18 -5.95
CA GLY A 127 23.23 6.42 -6.36
C GLY A 127 23.18 6.63 -7.87
N GLY A 128 24.15 7.34 -8.45
CA GLY A 128 24.17 7.56 -9.89
C GLY A 128 25.18 8.61 -10.34
N ARG A 129 25.10 8.97 -11.63
CA ARG A 129 25.79 10.15 -12.16
C ARG A 129 24.96 11.40 -11.87
N ALA A 130 25.62 12.56 -11.89
CA ALA A 130 24.94 13.85 -11.75
C ALA A 130 23.77 13.96 -12.75
N GLY A 131 22.58 14.26 -12.24
CA GLY A 131 21.39 14.46 -13.05
C GLY A 131 20.61 13.19 -13.44
N GLU A 132 21.06 12.00 -13.02
CA GLU A 132 20.32 10.77 -13.32
C GLU A 132 18.95 10.74 -12.62
N GLU A 133 17.91 10.37 -13.35
CA GLU A 133 16.54 10.28 -12.84
C GLU A 133 16.34 9.05 -11.96
N GLY A 134 15.59 9.22 -10.88
CA GLY A 134 15.35 8.17 -9.90
C GLY A 134 14.44 8.63 -8.77
N TYR A 135 14.58 7.98 -7.63
CA TYR A 135 13.83 8.26 -6.42
C TYR A 135 14.79 8.47 -5.25
N TRP A 136 14.59 9.59 -4.55
CA TRP A 136 15.10 9.79 -3.21
C TRP A 136 14.21 9.02 -2.24
N LEU A 137 14.78 8.10 -1.48
CA LEU A 137 14.11 7.17 -0.59
C LEU A 137 14.39 7.47 0.87
N ARG A 138 13.36 7.30 1.67
CA ARG A 138 13.42 7.30 3.12
C ARG A 138 13.01 5.95 3.65
N HIS A 139 13.86 5.38 4.49
CA HIS A 139 13.61 4.12 5.17
C HIS A 139 13.21 4.39 6.62
N VAL A 140 12.17 3.69 7.09
CA VAL A 140 11.71 3.71 8.47
C VAL A 140 11.77 2.28 9.00
N ALA A 141 12.67 2.03 9.95
CA ALA A 141 12.81 0.73 10.59
C ALA A 141 11.53 0.45 11.39
N VAL A 142 10.91 -0.71 11.15
CA VAL A 142 9.66 -1.11 11.81
C VAL A 142 9.88 -2.01 13.03
N ALA A 143 11.14 -2.41 13.27
CA ALA A 143 11.58 -3.23 14.39
C ALA A 143 13.06 -2.96 14.67
N GLU A 144 13.59 -3.59 15.72
CA GLU A 144 15.04 -3.69 15.94
C GLU A 144 15.61 -4.89 15.18
N PHE A 145 16.71 -4.67 14.46
CA PHE A 145 17.42 -5.72 13.71
C PHE A 145 18.83 -5.26 13.32
N ASP A 146 19.67 -6.24 12.99
CA ASP A 146 21.01 -6.00 12.48
C ASP A 146 21.04 -6.26 10.97
N MET A 147 21.64 -5.34 10.21
CA MET A 147 21.85 -5.48 8.77
C MET A 147 23.11 -4.69 8.36
N MET A 148 23.95 -5.27 7.51
CA MET A 148 25.18 -4.62 6.99
C MET A 148 26.02 -3.98 8.10
N ASP A 149 26.31 -4.76 9.14
CA ASP A 149 27.08 -4.33 10.32
C ASP A 149 26.50 -3.10 11.06
N THR A 150 25.22 -2.80 10.83
CA THR A 150 24.50 -1.69 11.45
C THR A 150 23.32 -2.24 12.25
N HIS A 151 23.23 -1.80 13.51
CA HIS A 151 22.05 -2.03 14.34
C HIS A 151 21.02 -0.93 14.08
N PHE A 152 19.84 -1.30 13.62
CA PHE A 152 18.73 -0.37 13.41
C PHE A 152 17.75 -0.44 14.58
N THR A 153 17.41 0.74 15.09
CA THR A 153 16.29 0.93 16.01
C THR A 153 15.08 1.46 15.24
N MET A 154 13.87 1.26 15.78
CA MET A 154 12.65 1.79 15.16
C MET A 154 12.75 3.29 14.86
N GLY A 155 12.23 3.70 13.70
CA GLY A 155 12.23 5.10 13.26
C GLY A 155 13.00 5.32 11.97
N THR A 156 13.15 6.60 11.58
CA THR A 156 13.81 6.97 10.33
C THR A 156 15.29 6.59 10.34
N ALA A 157 15.68 5.74 9.39
CA ALA A 157 17.03 5.20 9.27
C ALA A 157 17.93 6.16 8.47
N MET A 158 18.41 7.21 9.13
CA MET A 158 19.28 8.23 8.54
C MET A 158 20.63 7.69 8.03
N ASN A 159 21.03 6.51 8.52
CA ASN A 159 22.29 5.83 8.23
C ASN A 159 22.14 4.64 7.29
N PHE A 160 20.93 4.35 6.78
CA PHE A 160 20.73 3.24 5.85
C PHE A 160 21.28 3.60 4.46
N MET A 161 22.51 3.16 4.20
CA MET A 161 23.22 3.32 2.93
C MET A 161 23.07 4.70 2.28
N PRO A 162 23.43 5.80 2.96
CA PRO A 162 23.23 7.14 2.40
C PRO A 162 24.02 7.32 1.10
N THR A 163 23.41 7.93 0.10
CA THR A 163 24.06 8.36 -1.14
C THR A 163 24.47 9.81 -1.03
N ILE A 164 25.71 10.13 -1.40
CA ILE A 164 26.19 11.52 -1.46
C ILE A 164 25.97 12.02 -2.90
N PRO A 165 24.98 12.89 -3.15
CA PRO A 165 24.77 13.41 -4.50
C PRO A 165 25.82 14.49 -4.85
N PRO A 166 26.22 14.58 -6.13
CA PRO A 166 26.99 15.71 -6.61
C PRO A 166 26.12 16.97 -6.71
N ARG A 167 26.76 18.14 -6.76
CA ARG A 167 26.10 19.34 -7.28
C ARG A 167 26.00 19.24 -8.79
N CYS A 168 24.81 19.42 -9.34
CA CYS A 168 24.60 19.38 -10.78
C CYS A 168 24.76 20.74 -11.45
N GLY A 169 24.80 21.81 -10.65
CA GLY A 169 24.73 23.19 -11.15
C GLY A 169 23.30 23.58 -11.47
N ALA A 170 23.02 24.89 -11.44
CA ALA A 170 21.74 25.40 -11.91
C ALA A 170 21.58 25.07 -13.39
N SER A 171 20.49 24.38 -13.72
CA SER A 171 19.98 24.27 -15.09
C SER A 171 19.31 25.58 -15.48
#